data_AF-A0A0D7W496-F1
#
_entry.id   AF-A0A0D7W496-F1
#
_cell.length_a   1.000
_cell.length_b   1.000
_cell.length_c   1.000
_cell.angle_alpha   90.00
_cell.angle_beta   90.00
_cell.angle_gamma   90.00
#
_symmetry.space_group_name_H-M   'P 1'
#
loop_
_entity.id
_entity.type
_entity.pdbx_description
1 polymer ?
#
loop_
_entity_poly.entity_id
_entity_poly.type
_entity_poly.pdbx_seq_one_letter_code
_entity_poly.pdbx_strand_id
1 'polypeptide(L)'
;MINKRLLIKHLLAHNDENSFYDKKRQIDISQKEGKAKFLKHICALSNSNPKNNSYIVIGVEDTDNSIIGVDFFDDSKIQNLINAYLSHPPIVQYENIAFPHLPHDKVVGLVTIRPTGTITSLRKNIWKYYGGSVFFRDGSISMPKVFDIEIKDVNSAQVAAIENNSQNNIEHTLDGVMEFMNARTDYSPQYKVFKEYFVVCWAGQKKVVKDEIFFSRVDIELINEQVKLFFSALDEVSIFYDDNTFKIIEYVRLGFQDSYKYYQLEETIINFQDNASYNIETTLLFQPPQFDKKILFHIYNNNNALLSKLKKGLQLTPREEADLKNLPSAYLICYLNLFHEAVGKLHEAKPYLKKHSSELYNYYKESVRILRKVKYS
;
A
#
# COMPACT_ATOMS: atom_id res chain seq x y z
N MET A 1 13.99 -18.12 1.97
CA MET A 1 13.14 -16.91 1.81
C MET A 1 12.95 -16.68 0.33
N ILE A 2 11.74 -16.35 -0.10
CA ILE A 2 11.44 -16.22 -1.54
C ILE A 2 11.78 -14.80 -1.99
N ASN A 3 12.61 -14.68 -3.03
CA ASN A 3 12.82 -13.43 -3.72
C ASN A 3 11.56 -13.10 -4.55
N LYS A 4 10.73 -12.17 -4.08
CA LYS A 4 9.40 -11.91 -4.66
C LYS A 4 9.50 -11.30 -6.05
N ARG A 5 10.55 -10.55 -6.33
CA ARG A 5 10.85 -10.03 -7.68
C ARG A 5 11.10 -11.16 -8.68
N LEU A 6 11.86 -12.18 -8.28
CA LEU A 6 12.10 -13.37 -9.11
C LEU A 6 10.84 -14.23 -9.25
N LEU A 7 10.06 -14.39 -8.17
CA LEU A 7 8.76 -15.05 -8.21
C LEU A 7 7.82 -14.40 -9.23
N ILE A 8 7.67 -13.08 -9.19
CA ILE A 8 6.84 -12.35 -10.15
C ILE A 8 7.33 -12.57 -11.59
N LYS A 9 8.65 -12.54 -11.83
CA LYS A 9 9.20 -12.82 -13.17
C LYS A 9 8.86 -14.23 -13.65
N HIS A 10 8.96 -15.24 -12.78
CA HIS A 10 8.59 -16.61 -13.14
C HIS A 10 7.09 -16.76 -13.39
N LEU A 11 6.23 -16.15 -12.55
CA LEU A 11 4.78 -16.14 -12.75
C LEU A 11 4.39 -15.50 -14.09
N LEU A 12 5.03 -14.38 -14.46
CA LEU A 12 4.78 -13.69 -15.72
C LEU A 12 5.32 -14.46 -16.94
N ALA A 13 6.43 -15.19 -16.78
CA ALA A 13 7.03 -15.98 -17.85
C ALA A 13 6.19 -17.21 -18.25
N HIS A 14 5.33 -17.71 -17.35
CA HIS A 14 4.51 -18.89 -17.61
C HIS A 14 3.35 -18.67 -18.61
N ASN A 15 3.13 -17.44 -19.10
CA ASN A 15 2.12 -16.99 -20.06
C ASN A 15 0.67 -17.46 -19.78
N ASP A 16 -0.24 -16.48 -19.72
CA ASP A 16 -1.66 -16.57 -19.38
C ASP A 16 -2.00 -16.86 -17.90
N GLU A 17 -3.06 -16.22 -17.43
CA GLU A 17 -3.65 -16.46 -16.11
C GLU A 17 -4.09 -17.92 -15.97
N ASN A 18 -3.91 -18.50 -14.79
CA ASN A 18 -4.17 -19.92 -14.58
C ASN A 18 -4.85 -20.18 -13.22
N SER A 19 -4.87 -21.45 -12.83
CA SER A 19 -5.58 -21.93 -11.64
C SER A 19 -5.03 -21.40 -10.33
N PHE A 20 -3.75 -21.02 -10.25
CA PHE A 20 -3.09 -20.50 -9.04
C PHE A 20 -2.59 -19.06 -9.18
N TYR A 21 -2.66 -18.48 -10.39
CA TYR A 21 -2.11 -17.18 -10.70
C TYR A 21 -3.09 -16.31 -11.49
N ASP A 22 -3.18 -15.04 -11.09
CA ASP A 22 -3.99 -14.00 -11.72
C ASP A 22 -3.15 -12.71 -11.83
N LYS A 23 -3.38 -11.90 -12.87
CA LYS A 23 -2.75 -10.59 -12.97
C LYS A 23 -3.81 -9.51 -13.13
N LYS A 24 -3.51 -8.33 -12.62
CA LYS A 24 -4.43 -7.19 -12.70
C LYS A 24 -3.63 -5.92 -12.92
N ARG A 25 -4.14 -5.06 -13.81
CA ARG A 25 -3.57 -3.72 -13.98
C ARG A 25 -3.62 -2.90 -12.69
N GLN A 26 -4.75 -2.95 -11.99
CA GLN A 26 -4.97 -2.28 -10.71
C GLN A 26 -6.09 -2.97 -9.93
N ILE A 27 -6.10 -2.80 -8.61
CA ILE A 27 -7.21 -3.22 -7.75
C ILE A 27 -7.89 -1.99 -7.17
N ASP A 28 -9.19 -1.86 -7.43
CA ASP A 28 -10.02 -0.83 -6.81
C ASP A 28 -10.87 -1.42 -5.68
N ILE A 29 -10.34 -1.37 -4.45
CA ILE A 29 -11.12 -1.74 -3.27
C ILE A 29 -11.85 -0.54 -2.64
N SER A 30 -11.96 0.61 -3.33
CA SER A 30 -12.75 1.74 -2.86
C SER A 30 -14.23 1.58 -3.18
N GLN A 31 -14.54 0.96 -4.33
CA GLN A 31 -15.90 0.75 -4.81
C GLN A 31 -16.45 -0.63 -4.39
N LYS A 32 -17.77 -0.70 -4.19
CA LYS A 32 -18.46 -1.96 -3.81
C LYS A 32 -18.24 -3.07 -4.84
N GLU A 33 -18.23 -2.72 -6.13
CA GLU A 33 -17.97 -3.67 -7.22
C GLU A 33 -16.55 -4.23 -7.19
N GLY A 34 -15.53 -3.37 -7.07
CA GLY A 34 -14.14 -3.81 -7.07
C GLY A 34 -13.78 -4.62 -5.82
N LYS A 35 -14.31 -4.25 -4.63
CA LYS A 35 -14.28 -5.10 -3.42
C LYS A 35 -14.84 -6.49 -3.69
N ALA A 36 -16.01 -6.56 -4.33
CA ALA A 36 -16.69 -7.82 -4.63
C ALA A 36 -15.89 -8.71 -5.59
N LYS A 37 -15.34 -8.13 -6.66
CA LYS A 37 -14.48 -8.84 -7.62
C LYS A 37 -13.22 -9.37 -6.95
N PHE A 38 -12.56 -8.55 -6.14
CA PHE A 38 -11.36 -8.97 -5.42
C PHE A 38 -11.63 -10.13 -4.46
N LEU A 39 -12.66 -10.02 -3.62
CA LEU A 39 -13.09 -11.10 -2.71
C LEU A 39 -13.44 -12.39 -3.45
N LYS A 40 -14.08 -12.28 -4.62
CA LYS A 40 -14.36 -13.43 -5.49
C LYS A 40 -13.08 -14.13 -5.93
N HIS A 41 -12.06 -13.38 -6.37
CA HIS A 41 -10.78 -13.95 -6.79
C HIS A 41 -10.04 -14.61 -5.61
N ILE A 42 -9.97 -13.97 -4.44
CA ILE A 42 -9.37 -14.55 -3.23
C ILE A 42 -10.03 -15.89 -2.88
N CYS A 43 -11.37 -15.90 -2.83
CA CYS A 43 -12.16 -17.10 -2.54
C CYS A 43 -11.90 -18.22 -3.57
N ALA A 44 -11.96 -17.88 -4.86
CA ALA A 44 -11.74 -18.83 -5.95
C ALA A 44 -10.33 -19.45 -5.94
N LEU A 45 -9.30 -18.62 -5.76
CA LEU A 45 -7.91 -19.07 -5.74
C LEU A 45 -7.62 -19.92 -4.51
N SER A 46 -8.07 -19.52 -3.32
CA SER A 46 -7.90 -20.34 -2.10
C SER A 46 -8.56 -21.71 -2.23
N ASN A 47 -9.81 -21.75 -2.71
CA ASN A 47 -10.57 -22.99 -2.77
C ASN A 47 -10.06 -23.97 -3.85
N SER A 48 -9.51 -23.46 -4.95
CA SER A 48 -8.94 -24.30 -6.02
C SER A 48 -7.51 -24.79 -5.73
N ASN A 49 -6.83 -24.21 -4.75
CA ASN A 49 -5.42 -24.50 -4.46
C ASN A 49 -5.25 -24.80 -2.96
N PRO A 50 -5.70 -25.97 -2.47
CA PRO A 50 -5.73 -26.26 -1.04
C PRO A 50 -4.38 -26.56 -0.40
N LYS A 51 -3.36 -26.89 -1.21
CA LYS A 51 -2.06 -27.40 -0.74
C LYS A 51 -0.87 -26.55 -1.16
N ASN A 52 -1.12 -25.44 -1.84
CA ASN A 52 -0.09 -24.54 -2.35
C ASN A 52 -0.59 -23.09 -2.29
N ASN A 53 0.34 -22.14 -2.38
CA ASN A 53 -0.02 -20.73 -2.45
C ASN A 53 -0.64 -20.40 -3.82
N SER A 54 -1.45 -19.36 -3.84
CA SER A 54 -1.91 -18.69 -5.05
C SER A 54 -1.49 -17.22 -5.05
N TYR A 55 -1.40 -16.63 -6.24
CA TYR A 55 -0.80 -15.32 -6.44
C TYR A 55 -1.69 -14.42 -7.28
N ILE A 56 -1.80 -13.15 -6.88
CA ILE A 56 -2.32 -12.08 -7.74
C ILE A 56 -1.23 -11.03 -7.90
N VAL A 57 -0.78 -10.79 -9.14
CA VAL A 57 0.22 -9.75 -9.44
C VAL A 57 -0.48 -8.50 -9.96
N ILE A 58 -0.17 -7.36 -9.36
CA ILE A 58 -0.88 -6.10 -9.57
C ILE A 58 0.07 -5.04 -10.11
N GLY A 59 -0.35 -4.32 -11.14
CA GLY A 59 0.50 -3.34 -11.85
C GLY A 59 1.13 -3.93 -13.10
N VAL A 60 0.45 -4.88 -13.73
CA VAL A 60 0.87 -5.53 -14.98
C VAL A 60 -0.25 -5.40 -16.01
N GLU A 61 0.10 -5.09 -17.26
CA GLU A 61 -0.87 -5.04 -18.37
C GLU A 61 -1.31 -6.44 -18.82
N ASP A 62 -2.58 -6.54 -19.22
CA ASP A 62 -3.18 -7.81 -19.59
C ASP A 62 -2.65 -8.33 -20.94
N THR A 63 -2.26 -7.45 -21.86
CA THR A 63 -1.93 -7.80 -23.25
C THR A 63 -0.52 -8.36 -23.43
N ASP A 64 0.49 -7.79 -22.77
CA ASP A 64 1.90 -8.05 -23.05
C ASP A 64 2.74 -8.36 -21.81
N ASN A 65 2.10 -8.53 -20.64
CA ASN A 65 2.77 -8.70 -19.35
C ASN A 65 3.71 -7.55 -18.97
N SER A 66 3.58 -6.37 -19.59
CA SER A 66 4.41 -5.22 -19.23
C SER A 66 4.11 -4.75 -17.81
N ILE A 67 5.18 -4.54 -17.04
CA ILE A 67 5.11 -4.05 -15.66
C ILE A 67 4.99 -2.53 -15.70
N ILE A 68 3.81 -2.02 -15.33
CA ILE A 68 3.52 -0.58 -15.26
C ILE A 68 3.66 -0.02 -13.84
N GLY A 69 3.52 -0.89 -12.84
CA GLY A 69 3.51 -0.53 -11.43
C GLY A 69 2.22 0.14 -10.94
N VAL A 70 2.05 0.14 -9.63
CA VAL A 70 0.99 0.80 -8.88
C VAL A 70 1.57 1.67 -7.77
N ASP A 71 0.75 2.54 -7.20
CA ASP A 71 1.13 3.31 -6.01
C ASP A 71 1.29 2.35 -4.81
N PHE A 72 2.18 2.70 -3.88
CA PHE A 72 2.35 1.99 -2.61
C PHE A 72 1.00 1.81 -1.90
N PHE A 73 0.76 0.59 -1.41
CA PHE A 73 -0.51 0.20 -0.82
C PHE A 73 -0.31 -0.50 0.53
N ASP A 74 -1.19 -0.20 1.48
CA ASP A 74 -1.17 -0.73 2.83
C ASP A 74 -2.09 -1.96 2.95
N ASP A 75 -1.51 -3.10 3.33
CA ASP A 75 -2.18 -4.40 3.45
C ASP A 75 -3.32 -4.40 4.49
N SER A 76 -3.31 -3.50 5.48
CA SER A 76 -4.34 -3.42 6.53
C SER A 76 -5.77 -3.37 5.96
N LYS A 77 -5.95 -2.72 4.81
CA LYS A 77 -7.24 -2.62 4.12
C LYS A 77 -7.69 -3.94 3.51
N ILE A 78 -6.76 -4.72 2.98
CA ILE A 78 -7.05 -6.05 2.42
C ILE A 78 -7.44 -6.99 3.56
N GLN A 79 -6.71 -6.98 4.67
CA GLN A 79 -7.05 -7.76 5.85
C GLN A 79 -8.44 -7.42 6.39
N ASN A 80 -8.72 -6.13 6.59
CA ASN A 80 -10.02 -5.66 7.07
C ASN A 80 -11.15 -6.04 6.11
N LEU A 81 -10.92 -5.95 4.80
CA LEU A 81 -11.90 -6.34 3.79
C LEU A 81 -12.20 -7.85 3.84
N ILE A 82 -11.15 -8.67 3.91
CA ILE A 82 -11.26 -10.14 3.97
C ILE A 82 -11.99 -10.57 5.23
N ASN A 83 -11.57 -10.09 6.40
CA ASN A 83 -12.15 -10.45 7.69
C ASN A 83 -13.62 -10.04 7.80
N ALA A 84 -14.00 -8.92 7.18
CA ALA A 84 -15.37 -8.43 7.20
C ALA A 84 -16.34 -9.18 6.28
N TYR A 85 -15.84 -9.84 5.22
CA TYR A 85 -16.67 -10.40 4.14
C TYR A 85 -16.47 -11.88 3.86
N LEU A 86 -15.42 -12.54 4.37
CA LEU A 86 -15.19 -13.97 4.17
C LEU A 86 -15.45 -14.77 5.45
N SER A 87 -15.99 -15.97 5.26
CA SER A 87 -16.04 -17.03 6.27
C SER A 87 -14.90 -18.01 5.99
N HIS A 88 -14.20 -18.45 7.03
CA HIS A 88 -12.96 -19.23 6.92
C HIS A 88 -11.96 -18.61 5.92
N PRO A 89 -11.56 -17.33 6.14
CA PRO A 89 -10.68 -16.65 5.20
C PRO A 89 -9.34 -17.37 5.05
N PRO A 90 -8.75 -17.39 3.84
CA PRO A 90 -7.35 -17.75 3.69
C PRO A 90 -6.46 -16.72 4.39
N ILE A 91 -5.21 -17.10 4.65
CA ILE A 91 -4.18 -16.14 5.04
C ILE A 91 -3.78 -15.41 3.76
N VAL A 92 -4.03 -14.11 3.69
CA VAL A 92 -3.64 -13.27 2.55
C VAL A 92 -2.55 -12.32 3.01
N GLN A 93 -1.58 -12.04 2.14
CA GLN A 93 -0.54 -11.06 2.39
C GLN A 93 -0.37 -10.21 1.13
N TYR A 94 -0.46 -8.89 1.26
CA TYR A 94 -0.10 -7.96 0.21
C TYR A 94 1.31 -7.40 0.45
N GLU A 95 2.16 -7.47 -0.55
CA GLU A 95 3.54 -7.01 -0.49
C GLU A 95 3.82 -6.01 -1.63
N ASN A 96 4.49 -4.90 -1.30
CA ASN A 96 4.90 -3.89 -2.27
C ASN A 96 6.31 -4.25 -2.80
N ILE A 97 6.41 -4.77 -4.03
CA ILE A 97 7.68 -5.25 -4.59
C ILE A 97 8.31 -4.17 -5.46
N ALA A 98 9.55 -3.79 -5.14
CA ALA A 98 10.31 -2.82 -5.92
C ALA A 98 10.84 -3.46 -7.22
N PHE A 99 10.79 -2.72 -8.33
CA PHE A 99 11.37 -3.12 -9.61
C PHE A 99 12.31 -2.03 -10.14
N PRO A 100 13.53 -2.38 -10.62
CA PRO A 100 14.54 -1.39 -10.99
C PRO A 100 14.14 -0.42 -12.10
N HIS A 101 13.27 -0.83 -13.02
CA HIS A 101 12.81 -0.01 -14.15
C HIS A 101 11.57 0.84 -13.82
N LEU A 102 11.00 0.68 -12.62
CA LEU A 102 9.88 1.49 -12.18
C LEU A 102 10.39 2.76 -11.47
N PRO A 103 9.65 3.88 -11.57
CA PRO A 103 9.90 5.04 -10.72
C PRO A 103 9.92 4.68 -9.22
N HIS A 104 10.67 5.42 -8.42
CA HIS A 104 10.83 5.13 -6.98
C HIS A 104 9.51 5.13 -6.18
N ASP A 105 8.50 5.86 -6.65
CA ASP A 105 7.16 5.95 -6.05
C ASP A 105 6.18 4.86 -6.55
N LYS A 106 6.67 3.93 -7.37
CA LYS A 106 5.90 2.83 -7.96
C LYS A 106 6.44 1.47 -7.51
N VAL A 107 5.52 0.53 -7.36
CA VAL A 107 5.79 -0.85 -6.95
C VAL A 107 4.90 -1.81 -7.72
N VAL A 108 5.25 -3.09 -7.71
CA VAL A 108 4.34 -4.17 -8.14
C VAL A 108 3.70 -4.75 -6.89
N GLY A 109 2.37 -4.80 -6.85
CA GLY A 109 1.66 -5.43 -5.74
C GLY A 109 1.65 -6.94 -5.92
N LEU A 110 2.10 -7.68 -4.92
CA LEU A 110 1.98 -9.14 -4.88
C LEU A 110 1.00 -9.54 -3.78
N VAL A 111 -0.09 -10.19 -4.15
CA VAL A 111 -1.00 -10.83 -3.19
C VAL A 111 -0.66 -12.30 -3.12
N THR A 112 -0.15 -12.75 -1.98
CA THR A 112 0.04 -14.17 -1.67
C THR A 112 -1.17 -14.67 -0.90
N ILE A 113 -1.81 -15.74 -1.39
CA ILE A 113 -3.01 -16.35 -0.80
C ILE A 113 -2.63 -17.75 -0.36
N ARG A 114 -2.62 -17.98 0.96
CA ARG A 114 -2.35 -19.28 1.55
C ARG A 114 -3.65 -19.92 2.03
N PRO A 115 -3.99 -21.12 1.53
CA PRO A 115 -5.20 -21.83 1.93
C PRO A 115 -5.11 -22.28 3.40
N THR A 116 -6.26 -22.41 4.05
CA THR A 116 -6.37 -22.96 5.42
C THR A 116 -6.84 -24.42 5.44
N GLY A 117 -7.07 -25.02 4.27
CA GLY A 117 -7.62 -26.37 4.12
C GLY A 117 -9.15 -26.45 4.31
N THR A 118 -9.80 -25.33 4.64
CA THR A 118 -11.26 -25.21 4.75
C THR A 118 -11.84 -24.40 3.59
N ILE A 119 -13.09 -24.67 3.22
CA ILE A 119 -13.77 -23.94 2.14
C ILE A 119 -14.04 -22.50 2.61
N THR A 120 -13.47 -21.54 1.89
CA THR A 120 -13.75 -20.13 2.04
C THR A 120 -15.03 -19.77 1.30
N SER A 121 -15.88 -18.94 1.91
CA SER A 121 -17.13 -18.46 1.29
C SER A 121 -17.43 -17.01 1.65
N LEU A 122 -18.34 -16.37 0.91
CA LEU A 122 -18.82 -15.03 1.27
C LEU A 122 -19.67 -15.09 2.54
N ARG A 123 -19.29 -14.33 3.57
CA ARG A 123 -20.06 -14.20 4.82
C ARG A 123 -21.38 -13.43 4.62
N LYS A 124 -21.38 -12.44 3.74
CA LYS A 124 -22.53 -11.54 3.49
C LYS A 124 -22.58 -11.06 2.04
N ASN A 125 -23.75 -10.57 1.63
CA ASN A 125 -23.97 -10.05 0.28
C ASN A 125 -23.00 -8.90 -0.04
N ILE A 126 -22.43 -8.91 -1.23
CA ILE A 126 -21.65 -7.80 -1.76
C ILE A 126 -21.83 -7.67 -3.27
N TRP A 127 -22.17 -6.46 -3.70
CA TRP A 127 -22.56 -6.15 -5.08
C TRP A 127 -23.65 -7.12 -5.59
N LYS A 128 -23.34 -7.99 -6.56
CA LYS A 128 -24.24 -9.01 -7.12
C LYS A 128 -24.04 -10.42 -6.55
N TYR A 129 -23.09 -10.60 -5.62
CA TYR A 129 -22.79 -11.90 -5.02
C TYR A 129 -23.52 -12.06 -3.69
N TYR A 130 -24.14 -13.22 -3.50
CA TYR A 130 -24.92 -13.54 -2.31
C TYR A 130 -24.04 -14.14 -1.21
N GLY A 131 -24.40 -13.90 0.04
CA GLY A 131 -23.81 -14.57 1.19
C GLY A 131 -23.98 -16.08 1.07
N GLY A 132 -22.98 -16.84 1.50
CA GLY A 132 -22.85 -18.27 1.29
C GLY A 132 -22.22 -18.67 -0.05
N SER A 133 -22.06 -17.75 -1.01
CA SER A 133 -21.46 -18.09 -2.30
C SER A 133 -20.02 -18.59 -2.12
N VAL A 134 -19.74 -19.76 -2.71
CA VAL A 134 -18.42 -20.35 -2.84
C VAL A 134 -17.97 -20.19 -4.28
N PHE A 135 -16.72 -19.80 -4.48
CA PHE A 135 -16.13 -19.68 -5.81
C PHE A 135 -14.96 -20.65 -5.95
N PHE A 136 -14.78 -21.17 -7.17
CA PHE A 136 -13.64 -21.96 -7.59
C PHE A 136 -13.05 -21.36 -8.86
N ARG A 137 -11.74 -21.49 -9.01
CA ARG A 137 -10.97 -21.17 -10.20
C ARG A 137 -10.89 -22.40 -11.11
N ASP A 138 -11.22 -22.23 -12.38
CA ASP A 138 -11.01 -23.20 -13.47
C ASP A 138 -10.33 -22.49 -14.63
N GLY A 139 -9.09 -22.87 -14.94
CA GLY A 139 -8.18 -22.08 -15.77
C GLY A 139 -8.05 -20.65 -15.24
N SER A 140 -8.37 -19.65 -16.08
CA SER A 140 -8.38 -18.23 -15.72
C SER A 140 -9.73 -17.74 -15.16
N ILE A 141 -10.78 -18.58 -15.14
CA ILE A 141 -12.14 -18.14 -14.82
C ILE A 141 -12.52 -18.53 -13.39
N SER A 142 -13.10 -17.59 -12.64
CA SER A 142 -13.69 -17.87 -11.32
C SER A 142 -15.20 -18.09 -11.45
N MET A 143 -15.69 -19.27 -11.08
CA MET A 143 -17.10 -19.67 -11.19
C MET A 143 -17.72 -19.95 -9.82
N PRO A 144 -18.99 -19.57 -9.58
CA PRO A 144 -19.71 -19.98 -8.38
C PRO A 144 -19.98 -21.50 -8.44
N LYS A 145 -19.86 -22.19 -7.30
CA LYS A 145 -20.17 -23.62 -7.18
C LYS A 145 -21.23 -23.84 -6.11
N VAL A 146 -22.26 -24.62 -6.44
CA VAL A 146 -23.47 -24.80 -5.60
C VAL A 146 -23.61 -26.23 -5.07
N PHE A 147 -23.00 -27.23 -5.75
CA PHE A 147 -23.06 -28.66 -5.39
C PHE A 147 -21.70 -29.35 -5.60
N ASP A 148 -21.49 -30.50 -4.94
CA ASP A 148 -20.29 -31.36 -5.03
C ASP A 148 -18.95 -30.63 -4.91
N ILE A 149 -18.74 -30.01 -3.75
CA ILE A 149 -17.52 -29.28 -3.43
C ILE A 149 -16.41 -30.27 -3.04
N GLU A 150 -15.79 -30.89 -4.04
CA GLU A 150 -14.52 -31.60 -3.86
C GLU A 150 -13.34 -30.65 -4.04
N ILE A 151 -12.44 -30.67 -3.06
CA ILE A 151 -11.17 -29.96 -3.12
C ILE A 151 -10.13 -30.91 -3.70
N LYS A 152 -9.56 -30.58 -4.87
CA LYS A 152 -8.54 -31.38 -5.56
C LYS A 152 -7.25 -30.59 -5.67
N ASP A 153 -6.14 -31.26 -5.40
CA ASP A 153 -4.80 -30.73 -5.64
C ASP A 153 -4.36 -31.11 -7.06
N VAL A 154 -4.04 -30.11 -7.88
CA VAL A 154 -3.72 -30.28 -9.30
C VAL A 154 -2.38 -29.64 -9.71
N ASN A 155 -1.89 -28.65 -8.96
CA ASN A 155 -0.76 -27.82 -9.40
C ASN A 155 0.31 -27.60 -8.31
N SER A 156 0.21 -28.25 -7.13
CA SER A 156 1.17 -28.05 -6.04
C SER A 156 2.63 -28.30 -6.46
N ALA A 157 2.89 -29.31 -7.28
CA ALA A 157 4.24 -29.60 -7.78
C ALA A 157 4.79 -28.47 -8.67
N GLN A 158 3.94 -27.90 -9.53
CA GLN A 158 4.31 -26.78 -10.39
C GLN A 158 4.60 -25.52 -9.57
N VAL A 159 3.73 -25.20 -8.61
CA VAL A 159 3.90 -24.03 -7.74
C VAL A 159 5.15 -24.17 -6.87
N ALA A 160 5.40 -25.34 -6.29
CA ALA A 160 6.61 -25.61 -5.53
C ALA A 160 7.88 -25.45 -6.38
N ALA A 161 7.87 -25.88 -7.65
CA ALA A 161 8.99 -25.68 -8.55
C ALA A 161 9.24 -24.18 -8.83
N ILE A 162 8.18 -23.41 -9.07
CA ILE A 162 8.28 -21.95 -9.26
C ILE A 162 8.86 -21.29 -8.01
N GLU A 163 8.32 -21.58 -6.82
CA GLU A 163 8.79 -21.01 -5.54
C GLU A 163 10.24 -21.39 -5.23
N ASN A 164 10.64 -22.64 -5.50
CA ASN A 164 12.01 -23.11 -5.30
C ASN A 164 13.00 -22.40 -6.24
N ASN A 165 12.62 -22.21 -7.51
CA ASN A 165 13.43 -21.45 -8.46
C ASN A 165 13.48 -19.95 -8.12
N SER A 166 12.58 -19.47 -7.27
CA SER A 166 12.52 -18.08 -6.80
C SER A 166 13.15 -17.87 -5.42
N GLN A 167 13.89 -18.84 -4.88
CA GLN A 167 14.59 -18.66 -3.61
C GLN A 167 15.66 -17.58 -3.72
N ASN A 168 15.78 -16.81 -2.64
CA ASN A 168 16.85 -15.85 -2.50
C ASN A 168 18.18 -16.56 -2.24
N ASN A 169 19.28 -16.00 -2.74
CA ASN A 169 20.63 -16.46 -2.47
C ASN A 169 21.50 -15.30 -1.93
N ILE A 170 22.72 -15.59 -1.52
CA ILE A 170 23.63 -14.59 -0.93
C ILE A 170 23.97 -13.50 -1.96
N GLU A 171 24.26 -13.89 -3.20
CA GLU A 171 24.57 -12.96 -4.31
C GLU A 171 23.46 -11.93 -4.50
N HIS A 172 22.20 -12.37 -4.68
CA HIS A 172 21.03 -11.50 -4.81
C HIS A 172 20.87 -10.56 -3.61
N THR A 173 21.21 -11.03 -2.40
CA THR A 173 21.13 -10.21 -1.19
C THR A 173 22.20 -9.12 -1.21
N LEU A 174 23.45 -9.49 -1.47
CA LEU A 174 24.56 -8.55 -1.54
C LEU A 174 24.37 -7.53 -2.66
N ASP A 175 23.97 -7.98 -3.85
CA ASP A 175 23.65 -7.11 -4.98
C ASP A 175 22.53 -6.15 -4.62
N GLY A 176 21.47 -6.63 -3.96
CA GLY A 176 20.36 -5.79 -3.51
C GLY A 176 20.79 -4.73 -2.49
N VAL A 177 21.67 -5.07 -1.55
CA VAL A 177 22.26 -4.09 -0.61
C VAL A 177 23.08 -3.06 -1.38
N MET A 178 23.97 -3.50 -2.27
CA MET A 178 24.82 -2.58 -3.04
C MET A 178 24.01 -1.67 -3.95
N GLU A 179 23.00 -2.20 -4.63
CA GLU A 179 22.02 -1.44 -5.42
C GLU A 179 21.32 -0.39 -4.55
N PHE A 180 20.84 -0.79 -3.36
CA PHE A 180 20.16 0.13 -2.46
C PHE A 180 21.06 1.27 -2.00
N MET A 181 22.29 0.94 -1.57
CA MET A 181 23.27 1.90 -1.06
C MET A 181 23.71 2.87 -2.15
N ASN A 182 23.99 2.38 -3.37
CA ASN A 182 24.44 3.21 -4.48
C ASN A 182 23.35 4.16 -4.97
N ALA A 183 22.10 3.69 -5.07
CA ALA A 183 20.98 4.50 -5.56
C ALA A 183 20.58 5.63 -4.60
N ARG A 184 20.98 5.56 -3.32
CA ARG A 184 20.52 6.46 -2.25
C ARG A 184 21.67 7.14 -1.51
N THR A 185 22.84 7.25 -2.14
CA THR A 185 24.06 7.87 -1.58
C THR A 185 23.80 9.24 -0.94
N ASP A 186 23.03 10.10 -1.60
CA ASP A 186 22.65 11.44 -1.10
C ASP A 186 21.78 11.42 0.17
N TYR A 187 21.21 10.26 0.52
CA TYR A 187 20.26 10.08 1.62
C TYR A 187 20.83 9.23 2.77
N SER A 188 22.16 9.15 2.89
CA SER A 188 22.86 8.46 3.99
C SER A 188 22.31 7.05 4.25
N PRO A 189 22.40 6.14 3.27
CA PRO A 189 21.78 4.84 3.34
C PRO A 189 22.47 3.97 4.41
N GLN A 190 21.69 3.13 5.07
CA GLN A 190 22.11 2.26 6.16
C GLN A 190 21.50 0.87 5.98
N TYR A 191 22.08 -0.11 6.67
CA TYR A 191 21.54 -1.45 6.74
C TYR A 191 21.71 -2.05 8.14
N LYS A 192 20.88 -3.03 8.47
CA LYS A 192 21.03 -3.89 9.65
C LYS A 192 20.58 -5.30 9.31
N VAL A 193 21.32 -6.27 9.84
CA VAL A 193 20.97 -7.68 9.76
C VAL A 193 20.25 -8.08 11.05
N PHE A 194 19.09 -8.71 10.93
CA PHE A 194 18.29 -9.26 12.03
C PHE A 194 18.28 -10.78 11.95
N LYS A 195 18.41 -11.45 13.11
CA LYS A 195 18.35 -12.92 13.25
C LYS A 195 19.28 -13.68 12.28
N GLU A 196 20.35 -13.05 11.79
CA GLU A 196 21.29 -13.56 10.77
C GLU A 196 20.76 -13.67 9.33
N TYR A 197 19.45 -13.54 9.12
CA TYR A 197 18.84 -13.77 7.80
C TYR A 197 18.34 -12.49 7.13
N PHE A 198 17.75 -11.57 7.90
CA PHE A 198 17.00 -10.46 7.34
C PHE A 198 17.86 -9.21 7.23
N VAL A 199 18.05 -8.72 6.01
CA VAL A 199 18.76 -7.48 5.72
C VAL A 199 17.74 -6.39 5.44
N VAL A 200 17.59 -5.49 6.39
CA VAL A 200 16.78 -4.27 6.23
C VAL A 200 17.71 -3.15 5.84
N CYS A 201 17.40 -2.49 4.73
CA CYS A 201 18.06 -1.27 4.29
C CYS A 201 17.12 -0.08 4.42
N TRP A 202 17.64 1.06 4.84
CA TRP A 202 16.89 2.31 4.86
C TRP A 202 17.75 3.50 4.47
N ALA A 203 17.12 4.50 3.88
CA ALA A 203 17.74 5.79 3.60
C ALA A 203 16.74 6.91 3.83
N GLY A 204 17.23 8.09 4.18
CA GLY A 204 16.38 9.25 4.41
C GLY A 204 17.20 10.49 4.68
N GLN A 205 16.66 11.64 4.32
CA GLN A 205 17.29 12.91 4.60
C GLN A 205 17.20 13.19 6.10
N LYS A 206 18.33 13.02 6.79
CA LYS A 206 18.44 13.23 8.24
C LYS A 206 18.20 14.70 8.59
N LYS A 207 17.30 14.92 9.54
CA LYS A 207 17.01 16.23 10.15
C LYS A 207 17.06 16.07 11.66
N VAL A 208 17.90 16.86 12.31
CA VAL A 208 17.98 16.90 13.77
C VAL A 208 17.18 18.09 14.26
N VAL A 209 16.17 17.84 15.10
CA VAL A 209 15.37 18.89 15.74
C VAL A 209 15.52 18.71 17.23
N LYS A 210 16.20 19.66 17.89
CA LYS A 210 16.68 19.50 19.27
C LYS A 210 17.61 18.28 19.36
N ASP A 211 17.20 17.23 20.07
CA ASP A 211 17.95 15.98 20.29
C ASP A 211 17.30 14.76 19.61
N GLU A 212 16.20 14.96 18.88
CA GLU A 212 15.51 13.89 18.16
C GLU A 212 15.91 13.84 16.69
N ILE A 213 16.13 12.64 16.19
CA ILE A 213 16.47 12.38 14.79
C ILE A 213 15.20 12.07 14.02
N PHE A 214 14.94 12.88 13.00
CA PHE A 214 13.89 12.66 12.01
C PHE A 214 14.51 12.39 10.65
N PHE A 215 13.80 11.67 9.82
CA PHE A 215 14.16 11.43 8.43
C PHE A 215 13.00 11.87 7.54
N SER A 216 13.27 12.62 6.48
CA SER A 216 12.31 12.88 5.41
C SER A 216 12.73 12.14 4.13
N ARG A 217 11.82 11.97 3.16
CA ARG A 217 12.09 11.22 1.91
C ARG A 217 12.63 9.82 2.20
N VAL A 218 11.92 9.08 3.03
CA VAL A 218 12.39 7.82 3.57
C VAL A 218 11.98 6.66 2.68
N ASP A 219 12.94 5.76 2.46
CA ASP A 219 12.74 4.49 1.78
C ASP A 219 13.30 3.37 2.68
N ILE A 220 12.50 2.33 2.91
CA ILE A 220 12.83 1.21 3.80
C ILE A 220 12.47 -0.08 3.07
N GLU A 221 13.45 -0.96 2.88
CA GLU A 221 13.33 -2.19 2.11
C GLU A 221 13.86 -3.41 2.88
N LEU A 222 13.13 -4.53 2.79
CA LEU A 222 13.63 -5.85 3.15
C LEU A 222 14.25 -6.50 1.91
N ILE A 223 15.58 -6.52 1.87
CA ILE A 223 16.33 -6.85 0.66
C ILE A 223 16.16 -8.31 0.26
N ASN A 224 16.11 -9.24 1.22
CA ASN A 224 16.02 -10.68 0.94
C ASN A 224 14.79 -11.05 0.11
N GLU A 225 13.67 -10.35 0.34
CA GLU A 225 12.40 -10.61 -0.35
C GLU A 225 12.11 -9.55 -1.43
N GLN A 226 12.91 -8.48 -1.53
CA GLN A 226 12.70 -7.34 -2.43
C GLN A 226 11.41 -6.57 -2.11
N VAL A 227 11.04 -6.53 -0.83
CA VAL A 227 9.81 -5.90 -0.34
C VAL A 227 10.11 -4.50 0.15
N LYS A 228 9.40 -3.51 -0.38
CA LYS A 228 9.40 -2.15 0.13
C LYS A 228 8.45 -2.07 1.33
N LEU A 229 9.04 -1.91 2.50
CA LEU A 229 8.34 -1.91 3.79
C LEU A 229 7.68 -0.55 4.06
N PHE A 230 8.36 0.54 3.68
CA PHE A 230 7.85 1.89 3.86
C PHE A 230 8.44 2.82 2.80
N PHE A 231 7.61 3.76 2.34
CA PHE A 231 8.03 4.85 1.48
C PHE A 231 7.25 6.11 1.82
N SER A 232 7.96 7.22 2.04
CA SER A 232 7.33 8.54 2.05
C SER A 232 8.26 9.58 1.45
N ALA A 233 7.72 10.41 0.55
CA ALA A 233 8.43 11.54 -0.03
C ALA A 233 8.31 12.83 0.81
N LEU A 234 7.29 12.94 1.66
CA LEU A 234 6.89 14.21 2.27
C LEU A 234 6.81 14.14 3.80
N ASP A 235 6.54 12.98 4.37
CA ASP A 235 6.43 12.83 5.82
C ASP A 235 7.79 12.69 6.46
N GLU A 236 7.84 13.11 7.72
CA GLU A 236 8.95 12.83 8.60
C GLU A 236 8.70 11.53 9.35
N VAL A 237 9.75 10.74 9.57
CA VAL A 237 9.69 9.52 10.37
C VAL A 237 10.81 9.48 11.39
N SER A 238 10.53 8.80 12.50
CA SER A 238 11.55 8.33 13.43
C SER A 238 11.71 6.82 13.27
N ILE A 239 12.97 6.37 13.24
CA ILE A 239 13.33 4.96 13.09
C ILE A 239 14.02 4.51 14.37
N PHE A 240 13.55 3.40 14.93
CA PHE A 240 14.14 2.74 16.09
C PHE A 240 14.35 1.27 15.76
N TYR A 241 15.42 0.68 16.27
CA TYR A 241 15.64 -0.75 16.10
C TYR A 241 16.47 -1.31 17.26
N ASP A 242 16.23 -2.58 17.55
CA ASP A 242 17.06 -3.43 18.39
C ASP A 242 17.46 -4.68 17.59
N ASP A 243 17.85 -5.77 18.24
CA ASP A 243 18.31 -6.98 17.53
C ASP A 243 17.19 -7.82 16.90
N ASN A 244 15.93 -7.58 17.28
CA ASN A 244 14.79 -8.38 16.83
C ASN A 244 13.71 -7.53 16.15
N THR A 245 13.69 -6.23 16.38
CA THR A 245 12.58 -5.36 15.98
C THR A 245 13.08 -4.13 15.24
N PHE A 246 12.37 -3.79 14.16
CA PHE A 246 12.52 -2.52 13.43
C PHE A 246 11.21 -1.73 13.53
N LYS A 247 11.26 -0.54 14.10
CA LYS A 247 10.11 0.30 14.41
C LYS A 247 10.18 1.63 13.69
N ILE A 248 9.05 2.03 13.11
CA ILE A 248 8.86 3.27 12.36
C ILE A 248 7.72 4.04 13.04
N ILE A 249 7.95 5.33 13.33
CA ILE A 249 6.88 6.26 13.73
C ILE A 249 6.77 7.32 12.64
N GLU A 250 5.63 7.37 11.97
CA GLU A 250 5.33 8.37 10.96
C GLU A 250 4.75 9.64 11.59
N TYR A 251 5.19 10.80 11.10
CA TYR A 251 4.71 12.11 11.52
C TYR A 251 4.15 12.88 10.33
N VAL A 252 3.01 13.52 10.53
CA VAL A 252 2.42 14.44 9.54
C VAL A 252 2.57 15.88 9.99
N ARG A 253 2.98 16.73 9.05
CA ARG A 253 3.09 18.17 9.26
C ARG A 253 1.76 18.86 8.98
N LEU A 254 1.07 19.32 10.03
CA LEU A 254 -0.22 20.03 9.92
C LEU A 254 -0.16 21.42 10.56
N GLY A 255 -0.78 22.40 9.92
CA GLY A 255 -0.79 23.79 10.37
C GLY A 255 -1.22 24.78 9.29
N PHE A 256 -1.20 26.06 9.65
CA PHE A 256 -1.55 27.19 8.78
C PHE A 256 -0.56 28.34 8.99
N GLN A 257 -0.39 29.21 7.97
CA GLN A 257 0.34 30.48 8.07
C GLN A 257 1.71 30.33 8.77
N ASP A 258 2.53 29.39 8.30
CA ASP A 258 3.87 29.11 8.83
C ASP A 258 3.94 28.55 10.27
N SER A 259 2.81 28.41 10.97
CA SER A 259 2.70 27.70 12.24
C SER A 259 2.36 26.22 12.01
N TYR A 260 3.38 25.43 11.70
CA TYR A 260 3.26 23.98 11.51
C TYR A 260 3.76 23.19 12.72
N LYS A 261 3.05 22.12 13.05
CA LYS A 261 3.47 21.13 14.05
C LYS A 261 3.48 19.74 13.45
N TYR A 262 4.33 18.88 14.01
CA TYR A 262 4.40 17.47 13.68
C TYR A 262 3.50 16.69 14.61
N TYR A 263 2.63 15.86 14.04
CA TYR A 263 1.72 14.98 14.77
C TYR A 263 2.04 13.54 14.40
N GLN A 264 2.23 12.68 15.39
CA GLN A 264 2.37 11.23 15.17
C GLN A 264 1.12 10.72 14.45
N LEU A 265 1.31 10.02 13.34
CA LEU A 265 0.24 9.47 12.52
C LEU A 265 0.07 7.98 12.80
N GLU A 266 1.13 7.22 12.60
CA GLU A 266 1.08 5.76 12.60
C GLU A 266 2.41 5.19 13.08
N GLU A 267 2.32 4.09 13.82
CA GLU A 267 3.45 3.28 14.22
C GLU A 267 3.42 1.96 13.47
N THR A 268 4.57 1.56 12.92
CA THR A 268 4.77 0.26 12.30
C THR A 268 5.91 -0.47 12.99
N ILE A 269 5.65 -1.69 13.45
CA ILE A 269 6.62 -2.55 14.14
C ILE A 269 6.81 -3.81 13.31
N ILE A 270 8.07 -4.10 12.96
CA ILE A 270 8.46 -5.30 12.23
C ILE A 270 9.23 -6.19 13.20
N ASN A 271 8.65 -7.34 13.53
CA ASN A 271 9.21 -8.31 14.47
C ASN A 271 9.80 -9.49 13.71
N PHE A 272 11.12 -9.68 13.80
CA PHE A 272 11.85 -10.77 13.17
C PHE A 272 12.00 -11.96 14.12
N GLN A 273 11.70 -13.16 13.63
CA GLN A 273 11.71 -14.40 14.39
C GLN A 273 12.86 -15.32 13.93
N ASP A 274 13.31 -16.20 14.81
CA ASP A 274 14.43 -17.12 14.55
C ASP A 274 14.09 -18.23 13.54
N ASN A 275 12.81 -18.41 13.21
CA ASN A 275 12.33 -19.40 12.23
C ASN A 275 12.26 -18.83 10.79
N ALA A 276 13.05 -17.79 10.49
CA ALA A 276 13.02 -17.07 9.22
C ALA A 276 11.62 -16.56 8.80
N SER A 277 10.79 -16.22 9.79
CA SER A 277 9.54 -15.48 9.59
C SER A 277 9.59 -14.10 10.26
N TYR A 278 8.72 -13.20 9.82
CA TYR A 278 8.55 -11.90 10.44
C TYR A 278 7.09 -11.48 10.39
N ASN A 279 6.69 -10.61 11.32
CA ASN A 279 5.36 -10.03 11.38
C ASN A 279 5.46 -8.51 11.32
N ILE A 280 4.50 -7.87 10.66
CA ILE A 280 4.36 -6.41 10.62
C ILE A 280 3.06 -6.05 11.33
N GLU A 281 3.17 -5.20 12.34
CA GLU A 281 2.05 -4.67 13.11
C GLU A 281 1.98 -3.16 12.93
N THR A 282 0.78 -2.64 12.67
CA THR A 282 0.56 -1.21 12.42
C THR A 282 -0.51 -0.68 13.35
N THR A 283 -0.23 0.43 14.03
CA THR A 283 -1.13 1.09 14.98
C THR A 283 -1.26 2.58 14.65
N LEU A 284 -2.50 3.08 14.50
CA LEU A 284 -2.76 4.51 14.31
C LEU A 284 -2.55 5.25 15.64
N LEU A 285 -1.59 6.17 15.68
CA LEU A 285 -1.31 7.04 16.83
C LEU A 285 -1.99 8.42 16.73
N PHE A 286 -2.62 8.70 15.59
CA PHE A 286 -3.05 10.03 15.22
C PHE A 286 -4.08 10.65 16.14
N GLN A 287 -3.70 11.78 16.74
CA GLN A 287 -4.59 12.67 17.48
C GLN A 287 -4.80 13.95 16.67
N PRO A 288 -6.01 14.19 16.13
CA PRO A 288 -6.24 15.31 15.23
C PRO A 288 -6.11 16.65 15.97
N PRO A 289 -5.32 17.61 15.43
CA PRO A 289 -5.19 18.92 16.04
C PRO A 289 -6.50 19.71 16.04
N GLN A 290 -6.75 20.40 17.14
CA GLN A 290 -7.88 21.31 17.29
C GLN A 290 -7.44 22.75 17.00
N PHE A 291 -8.18 23.41 16.10
CA PHE A 291 -7.96 24.81 15.74
C PHE A 291 -9.19 25.65 16.07
N ASP A 292 -9.00 26.96 16.20
CA ASP A 292 -10.11 27.89 16.41
C ASP A 292 -11.09 27.84 15.23
N LYS A 293 -12.37 27.61 15.54
CA LYS A 293 -13.41 27.41 14.51
C LYS A 293 -13.64 28.67 13.66
N LYS A 294 -13.50 29.88 14.21
CA LYS A 294 -13.68 31.12 13.44
C LYS A 294 -12.59 31.24 12.38
N ILE A 295 -11.34 30.98 12.77
CA ILE A 295 -10.21 30.94 11.83
C ILE A 295 -10.46 29.89 10.74
N LEU A 296 -10.90 28.68 11.12
CA LEU A 296 -11.21 27.63 10.15
C LEU A 296 -12.33 28.00 9.17
N PHE A 297 -13.38 28.71 9.62
CA PHE A 297 -14.42 29.21 8.72
C PHE A 297 -13.86 30.13 7.64
N HIS A 298 -12.97 31.05 8.01
CA HIS A 298 -12.31 31.93 7.03
C HIS A 298 -11.43 31.14 6.06
N ILE A 299 -10.63 30.20 6.56
CA ILE A 299 -9.77 29.34 5.75
C ILE A 299 -10.60 28.49 4.78
N TYR A 300 -11.68 27.87 5.26
CA TYR A 300 -12.58 27.06 4.44
C TYR A 300 -13.21 27.88 3.32
N ASN A 301 -13.74 29.07 3.63
CA ASN A 301 -14.36 29.95 2.65
C ASN A 301 -13.35 30.47 1.61
N ASN A 302 -12.15 30.84 2.03
CA ASN A 302 -11.07 31.26 1.12
C ASN A 302 -10.68 30.12 0.17
N ASN A 303 -10.52 28.90 0.69
CA ASN A 303 -10.22 27.72 -0.14
C ASN A 303 -11.36 27.37 -1.10
N ASN A 304 -12.62 27.54 -0.69
CA ASN A 304 -13.77 27.35 -1.57
C ASN A 304 -13.77 28.35 -2.72
N ALA A 305 -13.46 29.63 -2.44
CA ALA A 305 -13.34 30.65 -3.47
C ALA A 305 -12.19 30.34 -4.44
N LEU A 306 -11.03 29.93 -3.92
CA LEU A 306 -9.87 29.52 -4.72
C LEU A 306 -10.20 28.31 -5.61
N LEU A 307 -10.84 27.28 -5.04
CA LEU A 307 -11.29 26.11 -5.80
C LEU A 307 -12.28 26.50 -6.90
N SER A 308 -13.22 27.42 -6.61
CA SER A 308 -14.14 27.92 -7.63
C SER A 308 -13.43 28.65 -8.77
N LYS A 309 -12.39 29.44 -8.49
CA LYS A 309 -11.58 30.11 -9.52
C LYS A 309 -10.84 29.09 -10.39
N LEU A 310 -10.22 28.09 -9.75
CA LEU A 310 -9.52 27.01 -10.42
C LEU A 310 -10.46 26.19 -11.33
N LYS A 311 -11.67 25.87 -10.87
CA LYS A 311 -12.70 25.20 -11.67
C LYS A 311 -13.11 25.98 -12.92
N LYS A 312 -13.16 27.31 -12.81
CA LYS A 312 -13.49 28.23 -13.91
C LYS A 312 -12.30 28.49 -14.85
N GLY A 313 -11.11 27.98 -14.54
CA GLY A 313 -9.90 28.22 -15.33
C GLY A 313 -9.41 29.68 -15.28
N LEU A 314 -9.76 30.41 -14.23
CA LEU A 314 -9.30 31.80 -14.04
C LEU A 314 -7.82 31.82 -13.66
N GLN A 315 -7.09 32.84 -14.12
CA GLN A 315 -5.71 33.05 -13.69
C GLN A 315 -5.66 33.37 -12.19
N LEU A 316 -4.76 32.69 -11.50
CA LEU A 316 -4.51 32.89 -10.08
C LEU A 316 -3.39 33.92 -9.90
N THR A 317 -3.53 34.77 -8.89
CA THR A 317 -2.46 35.66 -8.45
C THR A 317 -1.30 34.86 -7.84
N PRO A 318 -0.08 35.42 -7.76
CA PRO A 318 1.05 34.73 -7.13
C PRO A 318 0.77 34.27 -5.68
N ARG A 319 -0.04 35.04 -4.94
CA ARG A 319 -0.48 34.68 -3.60
C ARG A 319 -1.45 33.50 -3.62
N GLU A 320 -2.40 33.48 -4.54
CA GLU A 320 -3.35 32.37 -4.70
C GLU A 320 -2.67 31.08 -5.16
N GLU A 321 -1.61 31.17 -5.98
CA GLU A 321 -0.77 30.02 -6.32
C GLU A 321 -0.04 29.45 -5.09
N ALA A 322 0.46 30.31 -4.21
CA ALA A 322 1.03 29.87 -2.93
C ALA A 322 -0.02 29.24 -2.02
N ASP A 323 -1.21 29.84 -1.92
CA ASP A 323 -2.33 29.31 -1.14
C ASP A 323 -2.83 27.96 -1.70
N LEU A 324 -2.76 27.76 -3.01
CA LEU A 324 -3.18 26.52 -3.67
C LEU A 324 -2.36 25.30 -3.22
N LYS A 325 -1.08 25.49 -2.86
CA LYS A 325 -0.24 24.43 -2.26
C LYS A 325 -0.78 23.93 -0.92
N ASN A 326 -1.43 24.81 -0.15
CA ASN A 326 -2.02 24.50 1.14
C ASN A 326 -3.49 24.04 1.06
N LEU A 327 -4.14 24.16 -0.10
CA LEU A 327 -5.55 23.82 -0.25
C LEU A 327 -5.86 22.37 0.17
N PRO A 328 -5.07 21.35 -0.22
CA PRO A 328 -5.34 19.97 0.21
C PRO A 328 -5.22 19.75 1.72
N SER A 329 -4.19 20.30 2.36
CA SER A 329 -3.97 20.16 3.80
C SER A 329 -5.00 20.96 4.60
N ALA A 330 -5.42 22.11 4.09
CA ALA A 330 -6.44 22.94 4.71
C ALA A 330 -7.82 22.27 4.74
N TYR A 331 -8.26 21.64 3.64
CA TYR A 331 -9.50 20.86 3.66
C TYR A 331 -9.43 19.65 4.58
N LEU A 332 -8.27 18.96 4.64
CA LEU A 332 -8.03 17.90 5.62
C LEU A 332 -8.19 18.42 7.05
N ILE A 333 -7.52 19.52 7.42
CA ILE A 333 -7.60 20.09 8.77
C ILE A 333 -9.04 20.52 9.10
N CYS A 334 -9.74 21.16 8.17
CA CYS A 334 -11.15 21.52 8.34
C CYS A 334 -12.00 20.28 8.66
N TYR A 335 -11.82 19.19 7.90
CA TYR A 335 -12.54 17.94 8.16
C TYR A 335 -12.25 17.35 9.55
N LEU A 336 -10.97 17.33 9.95
CA LEU A 336 -10.55 16.87 11.28
C LEU A 336 -11.16 17.71 12.42
N ASN A 337 -11.59 18.94 12.11
CA ASN A 337 -12.22 19.89 13.02
C ASN A 337 -13.75 20.02 12.79
N LEU A 338 -14.40 18.96 12.29
CA LEU A 338 -15.86 18.80 12.14
C LEU A 338 -16.49 19.57 10.95
N PHE A 339 -15.71 20.10 10.02
CA PHE A 339 -16.25 20.65 8.76
C PHE A 339 -16.40 19.51 7.75
N HIS A 340 -17.41 18.66 7.93
CA HIS A 340 -17.57 17.40 7.19
C HIS A 340 -17.60 17.57 5.66
N GLU A 341 -18.14 18.68 5.16
CA GLU A 341 -18.20 19.02 3.73
C GLU A 341 -16.82 19.20 3.08
N ALA A 342 -15.78 19.52 3.85
CA ALA A 342 -14.44 19.77 3.34
C ALA A 342 -13.85 18.57 2.60
N VAL A 343 -14.20 17.34 2.99
CA VAL A 343 -13.77 16.13 2.26
C VAL A 343 -14.38 16.06 0.87
N GLY A 344 -15.65 16.47 0.72
CA GLY A 344 -16.29 16.57 -0.59
C GLY A 344 -15.52 17.55 -1.49
N LYS A 345 -15.19 18.74 -0.96
CA LYS A 345 -14.40 19.75 -1.68
C LYS A 345 -13.00 19.29 -2.03
N LEU A 346 -12.33 18.57 -1.14
CA LEU A 346 -11.04 17.96 -1.42
C LEU A 346 -11.15 16.99 -2.60
N HIS A 347 -12.10 16.07 -2.59
CA HIS A 347 -12.30 15.13 -3.70
C HIS A 347 -12.66 15.82 -5.01
N GLU A 348 -13.52 16.85 -4.96
CA GLU A 348 -13.84 17.70 -6.12
C GLU A 348 -12.61 18.39 -6.71
N ALA A 349 -11.60 18.73 -5.89
CA ALA A 349 -10.39 19.41 -6.35
C ALA A 349 -9.45 18.51 -7.15
N LYS A 350 -9.53 17.17 -6.99
CA LYS A 350 -8.62 16.19 -7.59
C LYS A 350 -8.27 16.42 -9.07
N PRO A 351 -9.24 16.47 -10.01
CA PRO A 351 -8.91 16.60 -11.43
C PRO A 351 -8.23 17.92 -11.77
N TYR A 352 -8.54 18.99 -11.02
CA TYR A 352 -7.98 20.32 -11.25
C TYR A 352 -6.54 20.43 -10.73
N LEU A 353 -6.28 19.91 -9.52
CA LEU A 353 -4.92 19.85 -8.97
C LEU A 353 -4.01 18.96 -9.84
N LYS A 354 -4.52 17.82 -10.30
CA LYS A 354 -3.80 16.91 -11.21
C LYS A 354 -3.42 17.58 -12.53
N LYS A 355 -4.32 18.40 -13.09
CA LYS A 355 -4.08 19.11 -14.35
C LYS A 355 -3.10 20.28 -14.18
N HIS A 356 -3.10 20.93 -13.02
CA HIS A 356 -2.30 22.13 -12.76
C HIS A 356 -0.81 21.79 -12.58
N SER A 357 -0.46 20.87 -11.68
CA SER A 357 0.92 20.39 -11.54
C SER A 357 1.04 19.04 -10.83
N SER A 358 2.14 18.32 -11.08
CA SER A 358 2.47 17.08 -10.37
C SER A 358 2.71 17.31 -8.88
N GLU A 359 3.30 18.44 -8.50
CA GLU A 359 3.54 18.84 -7.10
C GLU A 359 2.22 18.95 -6.32
N LEU A 360 1.25 19.71 -6.83
CA LEU A 360 -0.07 19.87 -6.20
C LEU A 360 -0.84 18.56 -6.12
N TYR A 361 -0.71 17.71 -7.14
CA TYR A 361 -1.31 16.38 -7.11
C TYR A 361 -0.71 15.49 -6.02
N ASN A 362 0.59 15.61 -5.75
CA ASN A 362 1.23 14.90 -4.64
C ASN A 362 0.70 15.39 -3.29
N TYR A 363 0.56 16.70 -3.06
CA TYR A 363 -0.07 17.22 -1.83
C TYR A 363 -1.51 16.72 -1.67
N TYR A 364 -2.26 16.62 -2.76
CA TYR A 364 -3.58 16.00 -2.75
C TYR A 364 -3.54 14.53 -2.33
N LYS A 365 -2.65 13.74 -2.92
CA LYS A 365 -2.49 12.30 -2.59
C LYS A 365 -2.16 12.11 -1.12
N GLU A 366 -1.29 12.95 -0.55
CA GLU A 366 -0.93 12.90 0.87
C GLU A 366 -2.11 13.20 1.79
N SER A 367 -2.83 14.31 1.57
CA SER A 367 -4.02 14.62 2.37
C SER A 367 -5.06 13.49 2.34
N VAL A 368 -5.25 12.87 1.17
CA VAL A 368 -6.17 11.72 1.03
C VAL A 368 -5.59 10.45 1.66
N ARG A 369 -4.27 10.25 1.69
CA ARG A 369 -3.62 9.14 2.41
C ARG A 369 -3.87 9.25 3.91
N ILE A 370 -3.68 10.43 4.50
CA ILE A 370 -3.97 10.71 5.92
C ILE A 370 -5.45 10.48 6.22
N LEU A 371 -6.37 11.06 5.43
CA LEU A 371 -7.81 10.82 5.59
C LEU A 371 -8.20 9.34 5.53
N ARG A 372 -7.54 8.57 4.68
CA ARG A 372 -7.79 7.12 4.58
C ARG A 372 -7.33 6.40 5.84
N LYS A 373 -6.13 6.69 6.36
CA LYS A 373 -5.65 6.07 7.61
C LYS A 373 -6.61 6.35 8.77
N VAL A 374 -7.01 7.61 8.96
CA VAL A 374 -7.93 8.02 10.04
C VAL A 374 -9.33 7.40 9.94
N LYS A 375 -9.83 7.08 8.74
CA LYS A 375 -11.18 6.53 8.55
C LYS A 375 -11.29 5.01 8.73
N TYR A 376 -10.19 4.28 8.57
CA TYR A 376 -10.17 2.81 8.49
C TYR A 376 -9.46 2.16 9.69
N SER A 377 -8.91 2.96 10.60
CA SER A 377 -8.59 2.57 11.98
C SER A 377 -9.82 2.72 12.86
#